data_AF-A0A3B0RWF3-F1
#
_entry.id   AF-A0A3B0RWF3-F1
#
_cell.length_a   1.000
_cell.length_b   1.000
_cell.length_c   1.000
_cell.angle_alpha   90.00
_cell.angle_beta   90.00
_cell.angle_gamma   90.00
#
_symmetry.space_group_name_H-M   'P 1'
#
loop_
_entity.id
_entity.type
_entity.pdbx_description
1 polymer ?
#
loop_
_entity_poly.entity_id
_entity_poly.type
_entity_poly.pdbx_seq_one_letter_code
_entity_poly.pdbx_strand_id
1 'polypeptide(L)'
;MQSMNEAESEQSSGNLGPALRRVFRVLVRPELAQYRPIMGLAIVLTLVAKGFSVISPVFFGNAVNGLANGADDLAIKSLILMLLVWSLSRFLAVAFPQLRDVFFAEVSQAAVRLTAVETFAHASSLSLQFHLTRRAGSLNRVIERGANAIDYLLRFLAFNIVPTIVELGLAAIVLAVRYGIRFAVVALLTVGAYTFFTLWVTEWRVKQRRAMNKADNELRAIAIDSLTNFETVKAFAAEEREAERFGDAFGVFTSYFVKIMRSLSLLNAGQEFIMGTGVFTV
;
A
#
# COMPACT_ATOMS: atom_id res chain seq x y z
N MET A 1 19.70 14.75 -27.79
CA MET A 1 19.39 13.47 -27.12
C MET A 1 19.87 13.40 -25.67
N GLN A 2 20.96 14.09 -25.27
CA GLN A 2 21.36 14.20 -23.84
C GLN A 2 20.36 14.99 -22.96
N SER A 3 19.67 15.99 -23.50
CA SER A 3 18.69 16.81 -22.74
C SER A 3 17.35 16.12 -22.46
N MET A 4 17.06 14.98 -23.10
CA MET A 4 15.86 14.17 -22.80
C MET A 4 16.10 13.14 -21.68
N ASN A 5 17.36 12.79 -21.40
CA ASN A 5 17.71 11.86 -20.32
C ASN A 5 17.74 12.55 -18.94
N GLU A 6 17.93 13.86 -18.88
CA GLU A 6 17.90 14.60 -17.61
C GLU A 6 16.47 14.81 -17.10
N ALA A 7 15.49 14.90 -18.00
CA ALA A 7 14.07 15.10 -17.65
C ALA A 7 13.38 13.86 -17.03
N GLU A 8 13.95 12.66 -17.17
CA GLU A 8 13.47 11.45 -16.47
C GLU A 8 14.09 11.26 -15.07
N SER A 9 15.08 12.09 -14.69
CA SER A 9 15.82 11.92 -13.43
C SER A 9 15.20 12.64 -12.22
N GLU A 10 14.28 13.59 -12.44
CA GLU A 10 13.47 14.16 -11.37
C GLU A 10 12.16 13.39 -11.17
N GLN A 11 12.28 12.11 -10.76
CA GLN A 11 11.23 11.54 -9.92
C GLN A 11 11.23 12.31 -8.60
N SER A 12 10.47 13.41 -8.58
CA SER A 12 10.08 14.18 -7.40
C SER A 12 10.12 13.28 -6.18
N SER A 13 11.03 13.55 -5.24
CA SER A 13 11.00 12.98 -3.91
C SER A 13 9.54 13.00 -3.44
N GLY A 14 8.93 11.81 -3.33
CA GLY A 14 7.50 11.65 -3.13
C GLY A 14 7.11 12.16 -1.76
N ASN A 15 6.98 13.47 -1.63
CA ASN A 15 6.70 14.09 -0.36
C ASN A 15 5.22 13.83 -0.07
N LEU A 16 4.96 12.91 0.87
CA LEU A 16 3.61 12.44 1.19
C LEU A 16 2.71 13.59 1.62
N GLY A 17 3.23 14.55 2.40
CA GLY A 17 2.44 15.67 2.93
C GLY A 17 1.68 16.47 1.86
N PRO A 18 2.35 17.03 0.84
CA PRO A 18 1.68 17.73 -0.27
C PRO A 18 0.68 16.86 -1.05
N ALA A 19 0.99 15.58 -1.29
CA ALA A 19 0.08 14.67 -1.98
C ALA A 19 -1.21 14.43 -1.16
N LEU A 20 -1.05 14.19 0.15
CA LEU A 20 -2.17 13.99 1.08
C LEU A 20 -3.07 15.22 1.16
N ARG A 21 -2.48 16.43 1.22
CA ARG A 21 -3.23 17.69 1.21
C ARG A 21 -4.05 17.88 -0.06
N ARG A 22 -3.52 17.44 -1.22
CA ARG A 22 -4.24 17.51 -2.51
C ARG A 22 -5.43 16.54 -2.52
N VAL A 23 -5.24 15.29 -2.09
CA VAL A 23 -6.33 14.30 -2.02
C VAL A 23 -7.42 14.75 -1.06
N PHE A 24 -7.05 15.25 0.13
CA PHE A 24 -8.03 15.78 1.07
C PHE A 24 -8.81 16.97 0.51
N ARG A 25 -8.13 17.87 -0.22
CA ARG A 25 -8.78 19.00 -0.89
C ARG A 25 -9.80 18.53 -1.93
N VAL A 26 -9.53 17.44 -2.66
CA VAL A 26 -10.48 16.85 -3.62
C VAL A 26 -11.75 16.39 -2.90
N LEU A 27 -11.64 15.75 -1.73
CA LEU A 27 -12.82 15.23 -1.01
C LEU A 27 -13.72 16.32 -0.41
N VAL A 28 -13.16 17.48 -0.07
CA VAL A 28 -13.92 18.59 0.53
C VAL A 28 -14.73 19.36 -0.51
N ARG A 29 -14.46 19.13 -1.81
CA ARG A 29 -15.10 19.85 -2.91
C ARG A 29 -16.63 19.73 -2.92
N PRO A 30 -17.36 20.77 -3.35
CA PRO A 30 -18.82 20.79 -3.36
C PRO A 30 -19.43 19.70 -4.25
N GLU A 31 -18.75 19.31 -5.33
CA GLU A 31 -19.19 18.26 -6.25
C GLU A 31 -19.25 16.87 -5.58
N LEU A 32 -18.52 16.68 -4.47
CA LEU A 32 -18.55 15.45 -3.66
C LEU A 32 -19.34 15.62 -2.36
N ALA A 33 -20.04 16.74 -2.17
CA ALA A 33 -20.78 17.01 -0.93
C ALA A 33 -21.86 15.97 -0.64
N GLN A 34 -22.51 15.43 -1.67
CA GLN A 34 -23.52 14.37 -1.55
C GLN A 34 -22.96 13.07 -0.94
N TYR A 35 -21.65 12.83 -1.05
CA TYR A 35 -20.97 11.63 -0.57
C TYR A 35 -20.43 11.77 0.86
N ARG A 36 -20.47 12.95 1.48
CA ARG A 36 -19.99 13.20 2.85
C ARG A 36 -20.59 12.27 3.91
N PRO A 37 -21.91 11.97 3.94
CA PRO A 37 -22.44 11.03 4.93
C PRO A 37 -21.88 9.62 4.76
N ILE A 38 -21.69 9.17 3.50
CA ILE A 38 -21.12 7.86 3.18
C ILE A 38 -19.64 7.80 3.61
N MET A 39 -18.87 8.87 3.39
CA MET A 39 -17.50 8.98 3.90
C MET A 39 -17.46 8.89 5.43
N GLY A 40 -18.36 9.56 6.13
CA GLY A 40 -18.48 9.48 7.60
C GLY A 40 -18.79 8.06 8.06
N LEU A 41 -19.77 7.41 7.44
CA LEU A 41 -20.12 6.01 7.71
C LEU A 41 -18.93 5.08 7.49
N ALA A 42 -18.18 5.25 6.40
CA ALA A 42 -17.00 4.44 6.08
C ALA A 42 -15.91 4.55 7.17
N ILE A 43 -15.68 5.76 7.69
CA ILE A 43 -14.74 5.99 8.80
C ILE A 43 -15.26 5.30 10.07
N VAL A 44 -16.54 5.47 10.41
CA VAL A 44 -17.14 4.85 11.60
C VAL A 44 -17.05 3.32 11.52
N LEU A 45 -17.45 2.71 10.39
CA LEU A 45 -17.32 1.26 10.17
C LEU A 45 -15.88 0.79 10.36
N THR A 46 -14.91 1.56 9.86
CA THR A 46 -13.49 1.24 10.03
C THR A 46 -13.06 1.27 11.49
N LEU A 47 -13.41 2.33 12.23
CA LEU A 47 -13.04 2.47 13.64
C LEU A 47 -13.69 1.41 14.51
N VAL A 48 -14.96 1.10 14.28
CA VAL A 48 -15.68 0.03 14.98
C VAL A 48 -15.03 -1.33 14.70
N ALA A 49 -14.65 -1.60 13.45
CA ALA A 49 -13.93 -2.83 13.09
C ALA A 49 -12.60 -2.97 13.85
N LYS A 50 -11.84 -1.87 13.99
CA LYS A 50 -10.59 -1.86 14.77
C LYS A 50 -10.84 -2.09 16.26
N GLY A 51 -11.94 -1.56 16.80
CA GLY A 51 -12.38 -1.87 18.15
C GLY A 51 -12.60 -3.38 18.35
N PHE A 52 -13.35 -4.03 17.46
CA PHE A 52 -13.55 -5.48 17.49
C PHE A 52 -12.25 -6.27 17.31
N SER A 53 -11.36 -5.82 16.41
CA SER A 53 -10.04 -6.43 16.18
C SER A 53 -9.20 -6.49 17.47
N VAL A 54 -9.14 -5.37 18.19
CA VAL A 54 -8.34 -5.25 19.43
C VAL A 54 -8.97 -5.98 20.62
N ILE A 55 -10.29 -5.97 20.74
CA ILE A 55 -10.99 -6.59 21.88
C ILE A 55 -11.11 -8.11 21.69
N SER A 56 -11.18 -8.62 20.45
CA SER A 56 -11.39 -10.04 20.18
C SER A 56 -10.43 -10.97 20.96
N PRO A 57 -9.09 -10.77 20.95
CA PRO A 57 -8.17 -11.59 21.75
C PRO A 57 -8.46 -11.60 23.26
N VAL A 58 -9.03 -10.52 23.80
CA VAL A 58 -9.39 -10.44 25.22
C VAL A 58 -10.52 -11.41 25.57
N PHE A 59 -11.51 -11.56 24.69
CA PHE A 59 -12.58 -12.55 24.89
C PHE A 59 -12.04 -13.97 24.86
N PHE A 60 -11.12 -14.26 23.94
CA PHE A 60 -10.45 -15.56 23.88
C PHE A 60 -9.63 -15.84 25.16
N GLY A 61 -8.84 -14.88 25.61
CA GLY A 61 -8.06 -15.01 26.85
C GLY A 61 -8.95 -15.23 28.08
N ASN A 62 -10.06 -14.50 28.19
CA ASN A 62 -11.02 -14.72 29.27
C ASN A 62 -11.68 -16.11 29.21
N ALA A 63 -11.98 -16.60 28.01
CA ALA A 63 -12.56 -17.92 27.80
C ALA A 63 -11.64 -19.02 28.33
N VAL A 64 -10.35 -18.93 27.99
CA VAL A 64 -9.31 -19.88 28.46
C VAL A 64 -9.11 -19.78 29.98
N ASN A 65 -9.02 -18.56 30.52
CA ASN A 65 -8.84 -18.36 31.96
C ASN A 65 -10.04 -18.88 32.78
N GLY A 66 -11.27 -18.76 32.25
CA GLY A 66 -12.47 -19.29 32.90
C GLY A 66 -12.40 -20.81 33.10
N LEU A 67 -11.90 -21.54 32.09
CA LEU A 67 -11.73 -22.99 32.16
C LEU A 67 -10.60 -23.41 33.12
N ALA A 68 -9.54 -22.59 33.24
CA ALA A 68 -8.43 -22.86 34.14
C ALA A 68 -8.83 -22.78 35.63
N ASN A 69 -9.91 -22.07 35.96
CA ASN A 69 -10.38 -21.87 37.34
C ASN A 69 -11.38 -22.94 37.81
N GLY A 70 -11.77 -23.89 36.96
CA GLY A 70 -12.72 -24.97 37.29
C GLY A 70 -13.60 -25.36 36.09
N ALA A 71 -14.14 -26.58 36.13
CA ALA A 71 -14.92 -27.17 35.03
C ALA A 71 -16.40 -27.42 35.41
N ASP A 72 -16.98 -26.54 36.21
CA ASP A 72 -18.41 -26.62 36.57
C ASP A 72 -19.29 -26.25 35.36
N ASP A 73 -20.58 -26.65 35.38
CA ASP A 73 -21.54 -26.39 34.30
C ASP A 73 -21.66 -24.88 33.95
N LEU A 74 -21.53 -24.01 34.94
CA LEU A 74 -21.48 -22.56 34.77
C LEU A 74 -20.22 -22.11 34.01
N ALA A 75 -19.07 -22.71 34.28
CA ALA A 75 -17.81 -22.41 33.60
C ALA A 75 -17.88 -22.82 32.12
N ILE A 76 -18.45 -24.00 31.83
CA ILE A 76 -18.66 -24.49 30.46
C ILE A 76 -19.60 -23.56 29.67
N LYS A 77 -20.71 -23.12 30.28
CA LYS A 77 -21.63 -22.16 29.65
C LYS A 77 -20.95 -20.81 29.37
N SER A 78 -20.14 -20.31 30.32
CA SER A 78 -19.39 -19.06 30.15
C SER A 78 -18.35 -19.15 29.03
N LEU A 79 -17.66 -20.29 28.91
CA LEU A 79 -16.70 -20.59 27.85
C LEU A 79 -17.37 -20.54 26.47
N ILE A 80 -18.49 -21.25 26.30
CA ILE A 80 -19.24 -21.27 25.03
C ILE A 80 -19.66 -19.86 24.65
N LEU A 81 -20.21 -19.09 25.59
CA LEU A 81 -20.63 -17.70 25.34
C LEU A 81 -19.44 -16.83 24.91
N MET A 82 -18.30 -16.92 25.61
CA MET A 82 -17.10 -16.15 25.28
C MET A 82 -16.50 -16.53 23.93
N LEU A 83 -16.52 -17.81 23.56
CA LEU A 83 -16.08 -18.26 22.24
C LEU A 83 -17.00 -17.78 21.12
N LEU A 84 -18.33 -17.76 21.35
CA LEU A 84 -19.28 -17.18 20.41
C LEU A 84 -19.05 -15.68 20.23
N VAL A 85 -18.87 -14.94 21.33
CA VAL A 85 -18.57 -13.50 21.30
C VAL A 85 -17.23 -13.23 20.62
N TRP A 86 -16.20 -14.03 20.88
CA TRP A 86 -14.90 -13.95 20.22
C TRP A 86 -15.03 -14.16 18.70
N SER A 87 -15.75 -15.22 18.29
CA SER A 87 -15.96 -15.56 16.88
C SER A 87 -16.75 -14.45 16.16
N LEU A 88 -17.83 -13.97 16.78
CA LEU A 88 -18.62 -12.86 16.23
C LEU A 88 -17.80 -11.57 16.14
N SER A 89 -17.01 -11.25 17.17
CA SER A 89 -16.13 -10.07 17.16
C SER A 89 -15.11 -10.17 16.02
N ARG A 90 -14.50 -11.34 15.82
CA ARG A 90 -13.56 -11.58 14.72
C ARG A 90 -14.24 -11.47 13.36
N PHE A 91 -15.45 -12.01 13.23
CA PHE A 91 -16.24 -11.86 12.01
C PHE A 91 -16.55 -10.39 11.72
N LEU A 92 -17.04 -9.62 12.69
CA LEU A 92 -17.35 -8.20 12.54
C LEU A 92 -16.11 -7.36 12.20
N ALA A 93 -14.96 -7.67 12.81
CA ALA A 93 -13.68 -7.02 12.50
C ALA A 93 -13.28 -7.17 11.01
N VAL A 94 -13.70 -8.26 10.36
CA VAL A 94 -13.46 -8.52 8.93
C VAL A 94 -14.61 -8.04 8.04
N ALA A 95 -15.86 -8.17 8.49
CA ALA A 95 -17.05 -7.84 7.71
C ALA A 95 -17.24 -6.33 7.53
N PHE A 96 -16.99 -5.52 8.55
CA PHE A 96 -17.16 -4.06 8.46
C PHE A 96 -16.22 -3.38 7.46
N PRO A 97 -14.93 -3.76 7.33
CA PRO A 97 -14.09 -3.29 6.23
C PRO A 97 -14.65 -3.65 4.84
N GLN A 98 -15.25 -4.82 4.66
CA GLN A 98 -15.88 -5.19 3.38
C GLN A 98 -17.09 -4.31 3.08
N LEU A 99 -17.96 -4.12 4.08
CA LEU A 99 -19.14 -3.27 3.95
C LEU A 99 -18.75 -1.81 3.67
N ARG A 100 -17.73 -1.31 4.36
CA ARG A 100 -17.11 -0.01 4.09
C ARG A 100 -16.65 0.08 2.64
N ASP A 101 -15.93 -0.92 2.13
CA ASP A 101 -15.37 -0.88 0.78
C ASP A 101 -16.47 -0.86 -0.30
N VAL A 102 -17.59 -1.53 -0.06
CA VAL A 102 -18.80 -1.46 -0.90
C VAL A 102 -19.35 -0.04 -0.94
N PHE A 103 -19.63 0.56 0.21
CA PHE A 103 -20.16 1.93 0.28
C PHE A 103 -19.17 2.95 -0.28
N PHE A 104 -17.88 2.76 -0.03
CA PHE A 104 -16.85 3.70 -0.43
C PHE A 104 -16.51 3.64 -1.92
N ALA A 105 -16.86 2.55 -2.61
CA ALA A 105 -16.57 2.38 -4.04
C ALA A 105 -17.11 3.55 -4.88
N GLU A 106 -18.35 3.96 -4.63
CA GLU A 106 -18.97 5.06 -5.36
C GLU A 106 -18.27 6.41 -5.09
N VAL A 107 -17.93 6.68 -3.83
CA VAL A 107 -17.22 7.90 -3.43
C VAL A 107 -15.87 8.00 -4.15
N SER A 108 -15.13 6.90 -4.15
CA SER A 108 -13.81 6.88 -4.76
C SER A 108 -13.88 7.05 -6.27
N GLN A 109 -14.80 6.36 -6.94
CA GLN A 109 -14.99 6.49 -8.39
C GLN A 109 -15.50 7.88 -8.78
N ALA A 110 -16.35 8.51 -7.97
CA ALA A 110 -16.74 9.90 -8.18
C ALA A 110 -15.54 10.86 -8.11
N ALA A 111 -14.64 10.67 -7.14
CA ALA A 111 -13.42 11.48 -7.02
C ALA A 111 -12.45 11.26 -8.19
N VAL A 112 -12.27 10.01 -8.63
CA VAL A 112 -11.47 9.66 -9.82
C VAL A 112 -12.07 10.31 -11.05
N ARG A 113 -13.39 10.16 -11.28
CA ARG A 113 -14.10 10.74 -12.43
C ARG A 113 -13.95 12.25 -12.47
N LEU A 114 -14.23 12.93 -11.36
CA LEU A 114 -14.12 14.39 -11.25
C LEU A 114 -12.71 14.85 -11.63
N THR A 115 -11.69 14.22 -11.05
CA THR A 115 -10.31 14.63 -11.30
C THR A 115 -9.85 14.31 -12.72
N ALA A 116 -10.25 13.16 -13.27
CA ALA A 116 -9.94 12.79 -14.65
C ALA A 116 -10.54 13.80 -15.64
N VAL A 117 -11.83 14.15 -15.47
CA VAL A 117 -12.53 15.10 -16.33
C VAL A 117 -11.91 16.50 -16.23
N GLU A 118 -11.61 16.99 -15.03
CA GLU A 118 -10.96 18.29 -14.85
C GLU A 118 -9.57 18.34 -15.47
N THR A 119 -8.78 17.28 -15.25
CA THR A 119 -7.43 17.21 -15.80
C THR A 119 -7.46 17.11 -17.33
N PHE A 120 -8.42 16.36 -17.88
CA PHE A 120 -8.64 16.29 -19.32
C PHE A 120 -9.07 17.64 -19.89
N ALA A 121 -10.06 18.31 -19.29
CA ALA A 121 -10.52 19.63 -19.72
C ALA A 121 -9.39 20.67 -19.68
N HIS A 122 -8.57 20.65 -18.62
CA HIS A 122 -7.39 21.50 -18.55
C HIS A 122 -6.38 21.16 -19.65
N ALA A 123 -6.07 19.88 -19.84
CA ALA A 123 -5.15 19.44 -20.88
C ALA A 123 -5.61 19.85 -22.29
N SER A 124 -6.91 19.76 -22.58
CA SER A 124 -7.50 20.20 -23.85
C SER A 124 -7.51 21.72 -24.06
N SER A 125 -7.43 22.50 -22.98
CA SER A 125 -7.36 23.96 -23.04
C SER A 125 -5.96 24.52 -23.30
N LEU A 126 -4.94 23.66 -23.33
CA LEU A 126 -3.55 24.07 -23.53
C LEU A 126 -3.26 24.46 -25.00
N SER A 127 -2.15 25.15 -25.21
CA SER A 127 -1.81 25.68 -26.53
C SER A 127 -1.56 24.57 -27.57
N LEU A 128 -1.77 24.89 -28.84
CA LEU A 128 -1.41 23.98 -29.95
C LEU A 128 0.05 23.53 -29.88
N GLN A 129 0.97 24.42 -29.49
CA GLN A 129 2.39 24.09 -29.29
C GLN A 129 2.60 23.02 -28.21
N PHE A 130 1.83 23.06 -27.12
CA PHE A 130 1.86 22.00 -26.10
C PHE A 130 1.44 20.65 -26.71
N HIS A 131 0.39 20.63 -27.51
CA HIS A 131 -0.10 19.41 -28.15
C HIS A 131 0.83 18.86 -29.24
N LEU A 132 1.52 19.73 -30.00
CA LEU A 132 2.49 19.30 -31.02
C LEU A 132 3.78 18.71 -30.43
N THR A 133 4.14 19.10 -29.20
CA THR A 133 5.38 18.65 -28.53
C THR A 133 5.20 17.40 -27.66
N ARG A 134 3.97 16.95 -27.44
CA ARG A 134 3.66 15.82 -26.54
C ARG A 134 2.89 14.72 -27.27
N ARG A 135 3.30 13.47 -27.09
CA ARG A 135 2.59 12.31 -27.65
C ARG A 135 1.23 12.16 -26.94
N ALA A 136 0.12 12.20 -27.69
CA ALA A 136 -1.23 12.12 -27.13
C ALA A 136 -1.44 10.90 -26.21
N GLY A 137 -0.91 9.73 -26.59
CA GLY A 137 -0.99 8.52 -25.74
C GLY A 137 -0.21 8.64 -24.41
N SER A 138 0.92 9.34 -24.39
CA SER A 138 1.67 9.58 -23.16
C SER A 138 0.92 10.52 -22.21
N LEU A 139 0.26 11.54 -22.76
CA LEU A 139 -0.56 12.50 -22.01
C LEU A 139 -1.79 11.80 -21.41
N ASN A 140 -2.52 11.01 -22.22
CA ASN A 140 -3.67 10.23 -21.72
C ASN A 140 -3.27 9.31 -20.56
N ARG A 141 -2.15 8.61 -20.69
CA ARG A 141 -1.64 7.71 -19.64
C ARG A 141 -1.24 8.46 -18.36
N VAL A 142 -0.82 9.72 -18.45
CA VAL A 142 -0.55 10.55 -17.27
C VAL A 142 -1.85 10.94 -16.58
N ILE A 143 -2.88 11.32 -17.34
CA ILE A 143 -4.21 11.65 -16.80
C ILE A 143 -4.83 10.45 -16.10
N GLU A 144 -4.87 9.29 -16.76
CA GLU A 144 -5.41 8.05 -16.19
C GLU A 144 -4.66 7.62 -14.92
N ARG A 145 -3.32 7.62 -14.95
CA ARG A 145 -2.52 7.26 -13.77
C ARG A 145 -2.71 8.26 -12.63
N GLY A 146 -2.77 9.55 -12.94
CA GLY A 146 -2.98 10.61 -11.95
C GLY A 146 -4.35 10.51 -11.27
N ALA A 147 -5.41 10.26 -12.05
CA ALA A 147 -6.75 10.08 -11.53
C ALA A 147 -6.85 8.80 -10.69
N ASN A 148 -6.34 7.67 -11.18
CA ASN A 148 -6.35 6.41 -10.43
C ASN A 148 -5.49 6.44 -9.15
N ALA A 149 -4.44 7.26 -9.11
CA ALA A 149 -3.66 7.48 -7.89
C ALA A 149 -4.50 8.09 -6.76
N ILE A 150 -5.59 8.80 -7.07
CA ILE A 150 -6.48 9.36 -6.06
C ILE A 150 -7.22 8.26 -5.31
N ASP A 151 -7.79 7.28 -6.02
CA ASP A 151 -8.44 6.12 -5.39
C ASP A 151 -7.47 5.39 -4.46
N TYR A 152 -6.27 5.10 -4.97
CA TYR A 152 -5.23 4.44 -4.17
C TYR A 152 -4.86 5.24 -2.92
N LEU A 153 -4.52 6.53 -3.07
CA LEU A 153 -4.06 7.36 -1.96
C LEU A 153 -5.17 7.56 -0.90
N LEU A 154 -6.41 7.70 -1.35
CA LEU A 154 -7.54 7.86 -0.46
C LEU A 154 -7.74 6.61 0.40
N ARG A 155 -7.86 5.44 -0.24
CA ARG A 155 -8.01 4.16 0.47
C ARG A 155 -6.81 3.87 1.36
N PHE A 156 -5.60 4.12 0.87
CA PHE A 156 -4.38 3.90 1.65
C PHE A 156 -4.35 4.75 2.92
N LEU A 157 -4.62 6.05 2.83
CA LEU A 157 -4.59 6.92 3.99
C LEU A 157 -5.74 6.66 4.96
N ALA A 158 -6.98 6.72 4.44
CA ALA A 158 -8.18 6.70 5.27
C ALA A 158 -8.44 5.31 5.88
N PHE A 159 -8.04 4.25 5.18
CA PHE A 159 -8.41 2.88 5.55
C PHE A 159 -7.26 1.98 5.96
N ASN A 160 -6.01 2.41 5.78
CA ASN A 160 -4.84 1.68 6.29
C ASN A 160 -4.08 2.50 7.33
N ILE A 161 -3.48 3.63 6.96
CA ILE A 161 -2.60 4.38 7.87
C ILE A 161 -3.32 4.87 9.14
N VAL A 162 -4.40 5.64 8.98
CA VAL A 162 -5.13 6.20 10.14
C VAL A 162 -5.69 5.09 11.04
N PRO A 163 -6.39 4.07 10.51
CA PRO A 163 -6.89 2.97 11.32
C PRO A 163 -5.81 2.15 12.00
N THR A 164 -4.66 1.94 11.37
CA THR A 164 -3.53 1.23 12.00
C THR A 164 -2.98 1.99 13.20
N ILE A 165 -2.87 3.32 13.12
CA ILE A 165 -2.45 4.15 14.26
C ILE A 165 -3.46 4.07 15.40
N VAL A 166 -4.76 4.15 15.08
CA VAL A 166 -5.85 4.00 16.07
C VAL A 166 -5.81 2.60 16.70
N GLU A 167 -5.67 1.55 15.90
CA GLU A 167 -5.57 0.16 16.36
C GLU A 167 -4.39 -0.05 17.31
N LEU A 168 -3.21 0.51 16.98
CA LEU A 168 -2.04 0.49 17.84
C LEU A 168 -2.30 1.19 19.19
N GLY A 169 -2.94 2.36 19.17
CA GLY A 169 -3.31 3.10 20.37
C GLY A 169 -4.30 2.33 21.25
N LEU A 170 -5.35 1.76 20.64
CA LEU A 170 -6.34 0.93 21.34
C LEU A 170 -5.67 -0.31 21.95
N ALA A 171 -4.80 -1.00 21.21
CA ALA A 171 -4.08 -2.17 21.70
C ALA A 171 -3.17 -1.80 22.89
N ALA A 172 -2.45 -0.68 22.81
CA ALA A 172 -1.62 -0.19 23.91
C ALA A 172 -2.45 0.13 25.17
N ILE A 173 -3.62 0.76 25.01
CA ILE A 173 -4.54 1.03 26.13
C ILE A 173 -5.02 -0.28 26.77
N VAL A 174 -5.46 -1.24 25.95
CA VAL A 174 -5.92 -2.55 26.45
C VAL A 174 -4.80 -3.27 27.21
N LEU A 175 -3.58 -3.27 26.67
CA LEU A 175 -2.42 -3.86 27.35
C LEU A 175 -2.12 -3.17 28.68
N ALA A 176 -2.10 -1.83 28.70
CA ALA A 176 -1.81 -1.05 29.89
C ALA A 176 -2.81 -1.30 31.02
N VAL A 177 -4.10 -1.37 30.69
CA VAL A 177 -5.18 -1.56 31.66
C VAL A 177 -5.24 -3.02 32.17
N ARG A 178 -5.00 -4.01 31.31
CA ARG A 178 -5.22 -5.43 31.64
C ARG A 178 -3.98 -6.12 32.19
N TYR A 179 -2.81 -5.81 31.65
CA TYR A 179 -1.55 -6.48 31.97
C TYR A 179 -0.55 -5.52 32.63
N GLY A 180 -0.75 -4.21 32.50
CA GLY A 180 0.07 -3.17 33.12
C GLY A 180 0.87 -2.37 32.09
N ILE A 181 1.24 -1.14 32.47
CA ILE A 181 1.86 -0.18 31.56
C ILE A 181 3.17 -0.66 30.91
N ARG A 182 3.92 -1.53 31.60
CA ARG A 182 5.19 -2.08 31.10
C ARG A 182 4.99 -2.84 29.79
N PHE A 183 3.96 -3.68 29.69
CA PHE A 183 3.65 -4.45 28.48
C PHE A 183 3.26 -3.55 27.31
N ALA A 184 2.50 -2.47 27.57
CA ALA A 184 2.15 -1.50 26.54
C ALA A 184 3.39 -0.75 26.01
N VAL A 185 4.32 -0.37 26.89
CA VAL A 185 5.57 0.29 26.50
C VAL A 185 6.44 -0.63 25.64
N VAL A 186 6.62 -1.90 26.05
CA VAL A 186 7.41 -2.87 25.26
C VAL A 186 6.77 -3.10 23.88
N ALA A 187 5.45 -3.24 23.80
CA ALA A 187 4.74 -3.38 22.53
C ALA A 187 4.92 -2.15 21.62
N LEU A 188 4.78 -0.94 22.15
CA LEU A 188 4.99 0.30 21.39
C LEU A 188 6.44 0.46 20.92
N LEU A 189 7.42 0.12 21.76
CA LEU A 189 8.84 0.13 21.38
C LEU A 189 9.13 -0.88 20.28
N THR A 190 8.55 -2.08 20.35
CA THR A 190 8.67 -3.11 19.31
C THR A 190 8.14 -2.61 17.97
N VAL A 191 6.92 -2.05 17.95
CA VAL A 191 6.32 -1.49 16.73
C VAL A 191 7.11 -0.29 16.21
N GLY A 192 7.65 0.55 17.11
CA GLY A 192 8.54 1.66 16.77
C GLY A 192 9.82 1.19 16.09
N ALA A 193 10.49 0.17 16.67
CA ALA A 193 11.68 -0.44 16.10
C ALA A 193 11.40 -1.09 14.74
N TYR A 194 10.28 -1.82 14.62
CA TYR A 194 9.81 -2.40 13.36
C TYR A 194 9.63 -1.32 12.30
N THR A 195 8.95 -0.22 12.65
CA THR A 195 8.67 0.88 11.72
C THR A 195 9.95 1.57 11.27
N PHE A 196 10.85 1.89 12.22
CA PHE A 196 12.14 2.51 11.92
C PHE A 196 12.99 1.63 11.00
N PHE A 197 13.16 0.35 11.36
CA PHE A 197 13.91 -0.61 10.54
C PHE A 197 13.32 -0.73 9.14
N THR A 198 11.99 -0.85 9.04
CA THR A 198 11.28 -0.95 7.76
C THR A 198 11.53 0.27 6.89
N LEU A 199 11.41 1.48 7.42
CA LEU A 199 11.62 2.72 6.67
C LEU A 199 13.07 2.85 6.20
N TRP A 200 14.03 2.61 7.10
CA TRP A 200 15.46 2.68 6.80
C TRP A 200 15.86 1.72 5.67
N VAL A 201 15.45 0.45 5.77
CA VAL A 201 15.73 -0.56 4.73
C VAL A 201 14.96 -0.24 3.44
N THR A 202 13.73 0.25 3.53
CA THR A 202 12.94 0.65 2.35
C THR A 202 13.61 1.74 1.56
N GLU A 203 14.11 2.80 2.20
CA GLU A 203 14.83 3.89 1.53
C GLU A 203 16.08 3.38 0.80
N TRP A 204 16.82 2.45 1.41
CA TRP A 204 17.94 1.79 0.75
C TRP A 204 17.50 0.96 -0.47
N ARG A 205 16.42 0.18 -0.34
CA ARG A 205 15.85 -0.64 -1.42
C ARG A 205 15.29 0.19 -2.58
N VAL A 206 14.79 1.41 -2.33
CA VAL A 206 14.33 2.32 -3.38
C VAL A 206 15.45 2.62 -4.39
N LYS A 207 16.69 2.80 -3.92
CA LYS A 207 17.85 3.02 -4.81
C LYS A 207 18.12 1.81 -5.72
N GLN A 208 18.01 0.60 -5.19
CA GLN A 208 18.16 -0.63 -5.98
C GLN A 208 17.05 -0.76 -7.03
N ARG A 209 15.81 -0.45 -6.65
CA ARG A 209 14.67 -0.49 -7.55
C ARG A 209 14.79 0.48 -8.71
N ARG A 210 15.36 1.67 -8.48
CA ARG A 210 15.68 2.63 -9.55
C ARG A 210 16.68 2.04 -10.56
N ALA A 211 17.74 1.39 -10.08
CA ALA A 211 18.72 0.74 -10.97
C ALA A 211 18.10 -0.41 -11.79
N MET A 212 17.27 -1.26 -11.15
CA MET A 212 16.55 -2.31 -11.86
C MET A 212 15.60 -1.76 -12.93
N ASN A 213 14.83 -0.72 -12.61
CA ASN A 213 13.91 -0.11 -13.57
C ASN A 213 14.64 0.47 -14.79
N LYS A 214 15.85 1.03 -14.60
CA LYS A 214 16.69 1.50 -15.71
C LYS A 214 17.11 0.33 -16.61
N ALA A 215 17.56 -0.78 -16.02
CA ALA A 215 17.93 -1.99 -16.77
C ALA A 215 16.72 -2.61 -17.50
N ASP A 216 15.53 -2.63 -16.88
CA ASP A 216 14.29 -3.10 -17.52
C ASP A 216 13.91 -2.23 -18.72
N ASN A 217 14.03 -0.91 -18.61
CA ASN A 217 13.77 0.00 -19.73
C ASN A 217 14.73 -0.25 -20.90
N GLU A 218 16.01 -0.45 -20.63
CA GLU A 218 17.02 -0.75 -21.65
C GLU A 218 16.79 -2.10 -22.33
N LEU A 219 16.51 -3.14 -21.53
CA LEU A 219 16.12 -4.46 -22.03
C LEU A 219 14.90 -4.38 -22.96
N ARG A 220 13.86 -3.65 -22.54
CA ARG A 220 12.64 -3.45 -23.35
C ARG A 220 12.92 -2.67 -24.63
N ALA A 221 13.80 -1.67 -24.56
CA ALA A 221 14.18 -0.89 -25.74
C ALA A 221 14.86 -1.77 -26.79
N ILE A 222 15.80 -2.63 -26.37
CA ILE A 222 16.46 -3.59 -27.25
C ILE A 222 15.43 -4.53 -27.90
N ALA A 223 14.53 -5.11 -27.11
CA ALA A 223 13.50 -6.01 -27.64
C ALA A 223 12.58 -5.33 -28.67
N ILE A 224 12.12 -4.11 -28.39
CA ILE A 224 11.26 -3.36 -29.30
C ILE A 224 12.00 -3.01 -30.58
N ASP A 225 13.27 -2.60 -30.48
CA ASP A 225 14.11 -2.25 -31.64
C ASP A 225 14.30 -3.46 -32.57
N SER A 226 14.68 -4.62 -32.03
CA SER A 226 14.88 -5.84 -32.83
C SER A 226 13.57 -6.32 -33.48
N LEU A 227 12.43 -6.21 -32.79
CA LEU A 227 11.13 -6.62 -33.34
C LEU A 227 10.56 -5.63 -34.37
N THR A 228 10.81 -4.33 -34.19
CA THR A 228 10.36 -3.32 -35.15
C THR A 228 11.20 -3.36 -36.42
N ASN A 229 12.50 -3.64 -36.29
CA ASN A 229 13.45 -3.71 -37.40
C ASN A 229 13.75 -5.15 -37.84
N PHE A 230 12.78 -6.05 -37.71
CA PHE A 230 12.97 -7.49 -37.97
C PHE A 230 13.44 -7.78 -39.40
N GLU A 231 13.03 -6.96 -40.38
CA GLU A 231 13.44 -7.09 -41.77
C GLU A 231 14.95 -6.94 -41.94
N THR A 232 15.56 -5.99 -41.22
CA THR A 232 17.02 -5.79 -41.24
C THR A 232 17.72 -6.97 -40.60
N VAL A 233 17.22 -7.46 -39.46
CA VAL A 233 17.79 -8.64 -38.80
C VAL A 233 17.79 -9.85 -39.75
N LYS A 234 16.69 -10.07 -40.47
CA LYS A 234 16.55 -11.15 -41.45
C LYS A 234 17.42 -10.95 -42.70
N ALA A 235 17.49 -9.74 -43.22
CA ALA A 235 18.29 -9.42 -44.40
C ALA A 235 19.79 -9.69 -44.18
N PHE A 236 20.28 -9.52 -42.94
CA PHE A 236 21.67 -9.74 -42.57
C PHE A 236 21.93 -11.08 -41.86
N ALA A 237 20.94 -11.97 -41.73
CA ALA A 237 21.04 -13.23 -40.98
C ALA A 237 21.64 -13.05 -39.56
N ALA A 238 21.22 -11.99 -38.86
CA ALA A 238 21.79 -11.55 -37.60
C ALA A 238 21.00 -12.02 -36.36
N GLU A 239 20.14 -13.03 -36.48
CA GLU A 239 19.24 -13.46 -35.40
C GLU A 239 19.99 -13.90 -34.14
N GLU A 240 21.06 -14.67 -34.28
CA GLU A 240 21.85 -15.16 -33.16
C GLU A 240 22.54 -14.01 -32.42
N ARG A 241 23.04 -13.02 -33.16
CA ARG A 241 23.65 -11.81 -32.59
C ARG A 241 22.64 -10.96 -31.81
N GLU A 242 21.43 -10.77 -32.34
CA GLU A 242 20.38 -10.04 -31.62
C GLU A 242 19.88 -10.82 -30.40
N ALA A 243 19.83 -12.15 -30.47
CA ALA A 243 19.52 -13.00 -29.33
C ALA A 243 20.58 -12.89 -28.22
N GLU A 244 21.86 -12.88 -28.57
CA GLU A 244 22.98 -12.68 -27.63
C GLU A 244 22.90 -11.29 -26.96
N ARG A 245 22.71 -10.23 -27.77
CA ARG A 245 22.54 -8.85 -27.27
C ARG A 245 21.36 -8.73 -26.30
N PHE A 246 20.24 -9.37 -26.61
CA PHE A 246 19.09 -9.43 -25.70
C PHE A 246 19.43 -10.22 -24.42
N GLY A 247 20.10 -11.36 -24.55
CA GLY A 247 20.57 -12.19 -23.43
C GLY A 247 21.45 -11.44 -22.45
N ASP A 248 22.42 -10.66 -22.95
CA ASP A 248 23.32 -9.84 -22.14
C ASP A 248 22.55 -8.77 -21.34
N ALA A 249 21.66 -8.04 -22.02
CA ALA A 249 20.81 -7.05 -21.36
C ALA A 249 19.89 -7.69 -20.31
N PHE A 250 19.37 -8.88 -20.59
CA PHE A 250 18.56 -9.65 -19.66
C PHE A 250 19.37 -10.11 -18.45
N GLY A 251 20.64 -10.48 -18.65
CA GLY A 251 21.59 -10.80 -17.58
C GLY A 251 21.82 -9.63 -16.62
N VAL A 252 21.99 -8.42 -17.16
CA VAL A 252 22.11 -7.18 -16.35
C VAL A 252 20.84 -6.95 -15.54
N PHE A 253 19.67 -6.99 -16.16
CA PHE A 253 18.38 -6.87 -15.47
C PHE A 253 18.25 -7.92 -14.34
N THR A 254 18.56 -9.18 -14.64
CA THR A 254 18.48 -10.30 -13.70
C THR A 254 19.38 -10.07 -12.49
N SER A 255 20.59 -9.54 -12.69
CA SER A 255 21.52 -9.24 -11.59
C SER A 255 20.94 -8.21 -10.59
N TYR A 256 20.20 -7.21 -11.08
CA TYR A 256 19.51 -6.23 -10.22
C TYR A 256 18.26 -6.81 -9.58
N PHE A 257 17.49 -7.60 -10.33
CA PHE A 257 16.30 -8.28 -9.83
C PHE A 257 16.64 -9.20 -8.65
N VAL A 258 17.70 -10.01 -8.76
CA VAL A 258 18.18 -10.89 -7.69
C VAL A 258 18.58 -10.09 -6.44
N LYS A 259 19.26 -8.94 -6.59
CA LYS A 259 19.60 -8.06 -5.45
C LYS A 259 18.35 -7.57 -4.72
N ILE A 260 17.31 -7.17 -5.46
CA ILE A 260 16.04 -6.72 -4.89
C ILE A 260 15.34 -7.85 -4.14
N MET A 261 15.32 -9.07 -4.71
CA MET A 261 14.72 -10.23 -4.04
C MET A 261 15.47 -10.59 -2.75
N ARG A 262 16.81 -10.62 -2.78
CA ARG A 262 17.63 -10.85 -1.57
C ARG A 262 17.39 -9.78 -0.50
N SER A 263 17.31 -8.51 -0.90
CA SER A 263 17.01 -7.42 0.02
C SER A 263 15.61 -7.49 0.63
N LEU A 264 14.62 -8.03 -0.12
CA LEU A 264 13.27 -8.28 0.39
C LEU A 264 13.29 -9.38 1.45
N SER A 265 13.97 -10.49 1.18
CA SER A 265 14.10 -11.57 2.14
C SER A 265 14.79 -11.11 3.43
N LEU A 266 15.83 -10.28 3.32
CA LEU A 266 16.50 -9.68 4.48
C LEU A 266 15.57 -8.75 5.27
N LEU A 267 14.79 -7.91 4.59
CA LEU A 267 13.78 -7.06 5.23
C LEU A 267 12.77 -7.93 6.00
N ASN A 268 12.18 -8.93 5.35
CA ASN A 268 11.18 -9.81 5.96
C ASN A 268 11.78 -10.54 7.18
N ALA A 269 13.00 -11.09 7.05
CA ALA A 269 13.67 -11.77 8.16
C ALA A 269 13.95 -10.83 9.34
N GLY A 270 14.42 -9.60 9.08
CA GLY A 270 14.65 -8.61 10.13
C GLY A 270 13.35 -8.15 10.81
N GLN A 271 12.28 -7.99 10.04
CA GLN A 271 10.94 -7.66 10.54
C GLN A 271 10.40 -8.77 11.46
N GLU A 272 10.48 -10.03 11.04
CA GLU A 272 10.08 -11.19 11.86
C GLU A 272 10.94 -11.31 13.12
N PHE A 273 12.25 -11.06 13.03
CA PHE A 273 13.14 -11.06 14.18
C PHE A 273 12.75 -9.98 15.23
N ILE A 274 12.45 -8.76 14.78
CA ILE A 274 12.00 -7.68 15.66
C ILE A 274 10.66 -8.05 16.32
N MET A 275 9.69 -8.56 15.54
CA MET A 275 8.40 -8.98 16.09
C MET A 275 8.54 -10.14 17.08
N GLY A 276 9.33 -11.16 16.76
CA GLY A 276 9.55 -12.32 17.62
C GLY A 276 10.23 -11.97 18.94
N THR A 277 11.23 -11.09 18.91
CA THR A 277 11.89 -10.59 20.14
C THR A 277 10.94 -9.74 20.98
N GLY A 278 10.08 -8.93 20.35
CA GLY A 278 9.02 -8.20 21.05
C GLY A 278 8.04 -9.12 21.78
N VAL A 279 7.57 -10.19 21.12
CA VAL A 279 6.67 -11.17 21.76
C VAL A 279 7.35 -11.91 22.91
N PHE A 280 8.64 -12.21 22.81
CA PHE A 280 9.39 -12.88 23.90
C PHE A 280 9.60 -11.99 25.13
N THR A 281 9.66 -10.67 24.94
CA THR A 281 9.93 -9.70 26.01
C THR A 281 8.70 -9.20 26.74
N VAL A 282 7.52 -9.39 26.15
CA VAL A 282 6.18 -9.18 26.73
C VAL A 282 5.81 -10.43 27.51
#